data_AF-A0A937MFS2-F1
#
_entry.id   AF-A0A937MFS2-F1
#
_cell.length_a   1.000
_cell.length_b   1.000
_cell.length_c   1.000
_cell.angle_alpha   90.00
_cell.angle_beta   90.00
_cell.angle_gamma   90.00
#
_symmetry.space_group_name_H-M   'P 1'
#
loop_
_entity.id
_entity.type
_entity.pdbx_description
1 polymer ?
#
loop_
_entity_poly.entity_id
_entity_poly.type
_entity_poly.pdbx_seq_one_letter_code
_entity_poly.pdbx_strand_id
1 'polypeptide(L)'
;MGKDGAYASGSYKTGIKGIRASAGGDPAAIAKILRGSDHGFTPSMIPDAALNKLALFVAKGQYSLDAYIDRASKKAKGNPAIGKVFYNTSCNRCHGDDGREMNFKTADKPEYLGTLSNGNPWETINKIRHGQPDSQMPAMGALGLQTMADILAYTQTLPRK
;
A
#
# COMPACT_ATOMS: atom_id res chain seq x y z
N MET A 1 1.97 12.81 -1.09
CA MET A 1 2.10 12.98 -2.55
C MET A 1 0.73 13.23 -3.15
N GLY A 2 0.66 14.12 -4.11
CA GLY A 2 -0.53 14.55 -4.84
C GLY A 2 0.01 14.96 -6.21
N LYS A 3 0.15 16.27 -6.45
CA LYS A 3 0.90 16.81 -7.59
C LYS A 3 2.34 16.28 -7.73
N ASP A 4 2.96 15.82 -6.64
CA ASP A 4 4.35 15.28 -6.63
C ASP A 4 4.40 13.74 -6.69
N GLY A 5 3.29 13.07 -6.99
CA GLY A 5 3.16 11.60 -7.01
C GLY A 5 3.01 11.00 -8.42
N ALA A 6 2.62 9.71 -8.47
CA ALA A 6 2.42 8.99 -9.73
C ALA A 6 1.37 9.63 -10.66
N TYR A 7 0.47 10.45 -10.11
CA TYR A 7 -0.56 11.19 -10.84
C TYR A 7 -0.23 12.68 -10.98
N ALA A 8 1.07 13.04 -11.02
CA ALA A 8 1.51 14.40 -11.36
C ALA A 8 1.14 14.82 -12.80
N SER A 9 0.91 13.84 -13.66
CA SER A 9 0.54 13.96 -15.07
C SER A 9 -0.52 12.92 -15.46
N GLY A 10 -1.02 12.98 -16.70
CA GLY A 10 -2.02 12.05 -17.22
C GLY A 10 -3.46 12.41 -16.82
N SER A 11 -4.40 11.52 -17.12
CA SER A 11 -5.85 11.72 -16.94
C SER A 11 -6.28 11.88 -15.49
N TYR A 12 -5.48 11.44 -14.52
CA TYR A 12 -5.76 11.54 -13.08
C TYR A 12 -5.08 12.75 -12.40
N LYS A 13 -4.50 13.68 -13.17
CA LYS A 13 -3.83 14.87 -12.63
C LYS A 13 -4.84 15.84 -12.03
N THR A 14 -4.77 16.07 -10.72
CA THR A 14 -5.62 17.05 -10.01
C THR A 14 -4.87 18.33 -9.61
N GLY A 15 -3.53 18.30 -9.53
CA GLY A 15 -2.73 19.41 -9.00
C GLY A 15 -2.79 19.60 -7.47
N ILE A 16 -3.60 18.79 -6.78
CA ILE A 16 -3.82 18.90 -5.33
C ILE A 16 -2.53 18.56 -4.58
N LYS A 17 -2.22 19.34 -3.53
CA LYS A 17 -1.10 19.04 -2.63
C LYS A 17 -1.31 17.70 -1.96
N GLY A 18 -0.26 16.89 -1.89
CA GLY A 18 -0.36 15.57 -1.28
C GLY A 18 -0.55 15.61 0.22
N ILE A 19 -1.27 14.64 0.78
CA ILE A 19 -1.49 14.48 2.23
C ILE A 19 -0.20 14.43 3.07
N ARG A 20 0.93 14.03 2.47
CA ARG A 20 2.26 14.09 3.10
C ARG A 20 2.67 15.50 3.54
N ALA A 21 2.11 16.56 2.97
CA ALA A 21 2.36 17.94 3.42
C ALA A 21 1.86 18.20 4.85
N SER A 22 0.96 17.37 5.37
CA SER A 22 0.47 17.44 6.76
C SER A 22 1.31 16.61 7.74
N ALA A 23 2.34 15.88 7.27
CA ALA A 23 3.20 15.09 8.14
C ALA A 23 3.97 15.99 9.11
N GLY A 24 4.05 15.58 10.37
CA GLY A 24 4.64 16.36 11.46
C GLY A 24 3.73 17.46 12.02
N GLY A 25 2.63 17.81 11.35
CA GLY A 25 1.73 18.90 11.74
C GLY A 25 0.91 18.65 13.00
N ASP A 26 0.01 19.60 13.30
CA ASP A 26 -0.93 19.55 14.42
C ASP A 26 -2.20 18.74 14.07
N PRO A 27 -2.50 17.65 14.79
CA PRO A 27 -3.74 16.90 14.61
C PRO A 27 -5.01 17.74 14.76
N ALA A 28 -5.05 18.75 15.64
CA ALA A 28 -6.26 19.56 15.83
C ALA A 28 -6.55 20.44 14.60
N ALA A 29 -5.52 21.04 14.01
CA ALA A 29 -5.65 21.75 12.74
C ALA A 29 -6.14 20.84 11.59
N ILE A 30 -5.63 19.60 11.51
CA ILE A 30 -6.09 18.61 10.51
C ILE A 30 -7.55 18.24 10.76
N ALA A 31 -7.94 17.99 12.02
CA ALA A 31 -9.32 17.69 12.38
C ALA A 31 -10.28 18.82 11.97
N LYS A 32 -9.88 20.08 12.16
CA LYS A 32 -10.64 21.25 11.72
C LYS A 32 -10.83 21.29 10.19
N ILE A 33 -9.80 20.94 9.42
CA ILE A 33 -9.90 20.85 7.94
C ILE A 33 -10.89 19.75 7.54
N LEU A 34 -10.87 18.59 8.21
CA LEU A 34 -11.78 17.48 7.92
C LEU A 34 -13.24 17.80 8.27
N ARG A 35 -13.48 18.63 9.29
CA ARG A 35 -14.82 19.15 9.63
C ARG A 35 -15.24 20.35 8.77
N GLY A 36 -14.28 21.10 8.24
CA GLY A 36 -14.51 22.31 7.46
C GLY A 36 -15.17 22.05 6.11
N SER A 37 -15.57 23.11 5.43
CA SER A 37 -16.32 23.06 4.15
C SER A 37 -15.63 22.30 3.03
N ASP A 38 -14.30 22.15 3.08
CA ASP A 38 -13.53 21.42 2.07
C ASP A 38 -13.80 19.91 2.08
N HIS A 39 -14.19 19.34 3.23
CA HIS A 39 -14.51 17.92 3.39
C HIS A 39 -15.92 17.69 3.92
N GLY A 40 -16.32 18.48 4.93
CA GLY A 40 -17.68 18.48 5.47
C GLY A 40 -18.06 17.24 6.27
N PHE A 41 -17.09 16.47 6.80
CA PHE A 41 -17.40 15.28 7.58
C PHE A 41 -18.14 15.67 8.85
N THR A 42 -19.38 15.20 9.03
CA THR A 42 -20.18 15.45 10.23
C THR A 42 -19.87 14.41 11.32
N PRO A 43 -20.23 14.67 12.59
CA PRO A 43 -20.13 13.67 13.66
C PRO A 43 -20.92 12.39 13.38
N SER A 44 -22.00 12.46 12.60
CA SER A 44 -22.77 11.29 12.17
C SER A 44 -22.06 10.45 11.11
N MET A 45 -21.23 11.06 10.26
CA MET A 45 -20.41 10.33 9.28
C MET A 45 -19.16 9.73 9.91
N ILE A 46 -18.45 10.53 10.72
CA ILE A 46 -17.24 10.14 11.42
C ILE A 46 -17.30 10.71 12.84
N PRO A 47 -17.49 9.89 13.89
CA PRO A 47 -17.49 10.37 15.26
C PRO A 47 -16.15 11.02 15.65
N ASP A 48 -16.17 11.96 16.60
CA ASP A 48 -14.98 12.75 16.97
C ASP A 48 -13.79 11.88 17.37
N ALA A 49 -14.02 10.79 18.11
CA ALA A 49 -12.96 9.86 18.47
C ALA A 49 -12.27 9.22 17.25
N ALA A 50 -13.03 8.88 16.21
CA ALA A 50 -12.49 8.31 14.98
C ALA A 50 -11.77 9.38 14.15
N LEU A 51 -12.35 10.58 14.05
CA LEU A 51 -11.74 11.69 13.34
C LEU A 51 -10.42 12.14 13.99
N ASN A 52 -10.34 12.16 15.31
CA ASN A 52 -9.11 12.47 16.04
C ASN A 52 -8.01 11.42 15.78
N LYS A 53 -8.36 10.14 15.71
CA LYS A 53 -7.42 9.06 15.33
C LYS A 53 -6.95 9.22 13.88
N LEU A 54 -7.86 9.57 12.97
CA LEU A 54 -7.50 9.84 11.57
C LEU A 54 -6.57 11.05 11.47
N ALA A 55 -6.87 12.15 12.16
CA ALA A 55 -6.02 13.34 12.17
C ALA A 55 -4.64 13.04 12.76
N LEU A 56 -4.57 12.24 13.83
CA LEU A 56 -3.30 11.78 14.40
C LEU A 56 -2.52 10.91 13.41
N PHE A 57 -3.17 10.01 12.69
CA PHE A 57 -2.54 9.21 11.65
C PHE A 57 -2.01 10.08 10.50
N VAL A 58 -2.79 11.07 10.05
CA VAL A 58 -2.34 12.02 9.03
C VAL A 58 -1.13 12.82 9.53
N ALA A 59 -1.13 13.28 10.78
CA ALA A 59 0.02 14.02 11.31
C ALA A 59 1.26 13.15 11.52
N LYS A 60 1.11 11.95 12.11
CA LYS A 60 2.23 11.19 12.71
C LYS A 60 2.36 9.75 12.23
N GLY A 61 1.34 9.21 11.56
CA GLY A 61 1.30 7.80 11.10
C GLY A 61 1.69 7.59 9.62
N GLN A 62 1.89 8.66 8.87
CA GLN A 62 2.34 8.56 7.48
C GLN A 62 3.78 8.04 7.39
N TYR A 63 4.04 7.17 6.41
CA TYR A 63 5.37 6.64 6.12
C TYR A 63 5.67 6.72 4.62
N SER A 64 6.96 6.75 4.28
CA SER A 64 7.39 6.77 2.88
C SER A 64 7.76 5.38 2.40
N LEU A 65 7.03 4.89 1.40
CA LEU A 65 7.41 3.68 0.68
C LEU A 65 8.60 3.88 -0.27
N ASP A 66 9.07 5.11 -0.50
CA ASP A 66 10.25 5.36 -1.35
C ASP A 66 11.55 4.81 -0.72
N ALA A 67 11.55 4.56 0.59
CA ALA A 67 12.63 3.86 1.28
C ALA A 67 12.70 2.36 0.89
N TYR A 68 11.59 1.79 0.42
CA TYR A 68 11.43 0.35 0.16
C TYR A 68 11.15 0.00 -1.30
N ILE A 69 10.76 0.98 -2.11
CA ILE A 69 10.45 0.83 -3.53
C ILE A 69 11.14 1.95 -4.28
N ASP A 70 11.92 1.59 -5.29
CA ASP A 70 12.41 2.56 -6.27
C ASP A 70 11.26 3.02 -7.16
N ARG A 71 11.01 4.33 -7.16
CA ARG A 71 9.82 4.89 -7.82
C ARG A 71 9.89 4.80 -9.33
N ALA A 72 11.06 4.97 -9.92
CA ALA A 72 11.24 5.00 -11.36
C ALA A 72 11.12 3.60 -11.97
N SER A 73 11.81 2.62 -11.38
CA SER A 73 11.86 1.24 -11.87
C SER A 73 10.77 0.34 -11.29
N LYS A 74 10.04 0.79 -10.26
CA LYS A 74 9.08 0.01 -9.46
C LYS A 74 9.73 -1.18 -8.73
N LYS A 75 11.06 -1.25 -8.67
CA LYS A 75 11.76 -2.36 -8.00
C LYS A 75 11.75 -2.19 -6.49
N ALA A 76 11.45 -3.27 -5.77
CA ALA A 76 11.60 -3.29 -4.33
C ALA A 76 13.09 -3.22 -3.95
N LYS A 77 13.39 -2.54 -2.84
CA LYS A 77 14.72 -2.37 -2.26
C LYS A 77 15.00 -3.41 -1.15
N GLY A 78 14.25 -4.51 -1.15
CA GLY A 78 14.41 -5.61 -0.20
C GLY A 78 15.34 -6.72 -0.71
N ASN A 79 15.66 -7.66 0.17
CA ASN A 79 16.43 -8.85 -0.15
C ASN A 79 15.50 -10.01 -0.54
N PRO A 80 15.50 -10.46 -1.82
CA PRO A 80 14.61 -11.53 -2.27
C PRO A 80 14.93 -12.90 -1.62
N ALA A 81 16.17 -13.13 -1.17
CA ALA A 81 16.51 -14.38 -0.48
C ALA A 81 15.83 -14.48 0.89
N ILE A 82 15.76 -13.35 1.62
CA ILE A 82 15.00 -13.26 2.89
C ILE A 82 13.51 -13.36 2.59
N GLY A 83 13.03 -12.61 1.58
CA GLY A 83 11.63 -12.65 1.16
C GLY A 83 11.11 -14.04 0.82
N LYS A 84 11.94 -14.87 0.18
CA LYS A 84 11.64 -16.26 -0.14
C LYS A 84 11.33 -17.11 1.10
N VAL A 85 12.07 -16.90 2.19
CA VAL A 85 11.85 -17.64 3.45
C VAL A 85 10.46 -17.35 3.99
N PHE A 86 10.08 -16.07 4.07
CA PHE A 86 8.73 -15.68 4.52
C PHE A 86 7.64 -16.15 3.55
N TYR A 87 7.88 -16.04 2.24
CA TYR A 87 6.94 -16.49 1.22
C TYR A 87 6.64 -17.99 1.34
N ASN A 88 7.67 -18.82 1.46
CA ASN A 88 7.54 -20.27 1.59
C ASN A 88 6.93 -20.70 2.93
N THR A 89 6.98 -19.83 3.95
CA THR A 89 6.44 -20.10 5.28
C THR A 89 4.94 -19.82 5.35
N SER A 90 4.46 -18.80 4.65
CA SER A 90 3.09 -18.28 4.87
C SER A 90 2.30 -17.93 3.61
N CYS A 91 2.96 -17.61 2.50
CA CYS A 91 2.29 -17.07 1.31
C CYS A 91 2.00 -18.16 0.27
N ASN A 92 2.93 -19.09 0.06
CA ASN A 92 2.80 -20.15 -0.96
C ASN A 92 1.60 -21.08 -0.72
N ARG A 93 1.15 -21.23 0.53
CA ARG A 93 -0.03 -22.04 0.87
C ARG A 93 -1.30 -21.62 0.12
N CYS A 94 -1.43 -20.34 -0.23
CA CYS A 94 -2.54 -19.83 -1.01
C CYS A 94 -2.11 -19.39 -2.41
N HIS A 95 -0.90 -18.82 -2.56
CA HIS A 95 -0.44 -18.27 -3.83
C HIS A 95 0.28 -19.29 -4.73
N GLY A 96 0.59 -20.49 -4.22
CA GLY A 96 1.43 -21.49 -4.88
C GLY A 96 2.91 -21.14 -4.82
N ASP A 97 3.80 -22.11 -5.02
CA ASP A 97 5.25 -21.87 -4.99
C ASP A 97 5.73 -20.90 -6.07
N ASP A 98 5.04 -20.88 -7.21
CA ASP A 98 5.33 -20.01 -8.35
C ASP A 98 4.40 -18.78 -8.44
N GLY A 99 3.50 -18.59 -7.48
CA GLY A 99 2.62 -17.42 -7.41
C GLY A 99 1.43 -17.41 -8.40
N ARG A 100 1.15 -18.53 -9.09
CA ARG A 100 0.09 -18.63 -10.11
C ARG A 100 -1.16 -19.40 -9.70
N GLU A 101 -1.23 -19.89 -8.45
CA GLU A 101 -2.40 -20.63 -7.95
C GLU A 101 -3.69 -19.79 -8.01
N MET A 102 -3.56 -18.48 -7.84
CA MET A 102 -4.68 -17.55 -7.90
C MET A 102 -4.53 -16.56 -9.06
N ASN A 103 -5.54 -16.53 -9.94
CA ASN A 103 -5.70 -15.48 -10.94
C ASN A 103 -6.60 -14.37 -10.36
N PHE A 104 -6.06 -13.17 -10.18
CA PHE A 104 -6.77 -12.02 -9.61
C PHE A 104 -7.69 -11.29 -10.60
N LYS A 105 -7.74 -11.75 -11.86
CA LYS A 105 -8.56 -11.20 -12.93
C LYS A 105 -9.30 -12.35 -13.62
N THR A 106 -9.37 -12.31 -14.94
CA THR A 106 -10.11 -13.27 -15.77
C THR A 106 -9.14 -14.18 -16.52
N ALA A 107 -9.65 -15.30 -17.05
CA ALA A 107 -8.81 -16.26 -17.80
C ALA A 107 -8.20 -15.66 -19.07
N ASP A 108 -8.90 -14.73 -19.74
CA ASP A 108 -8.43 -14.02 -20.94
C ASP A 108 -7.40 -12.92 -20.63
N LYS A 109 -7.37 -12.42 -19.39
CA LYS A 109 -6.44 -11.35 -18.93
C LYS A 109 -5.83 -11.70 -17.57
N PRO A 110 -5.14 -12.84 -17.43
CA PRO A 110 -4.82 -13.42 -16.13
C PRO A 110 -3.88 -12.54 -15.34
N GLU A 111 -4.08 -12.29 -14.06
CA GLU A 111 -3.15 -11.52 -13.23
C GLU A 111 -2.69 -12.35 -12.04
N TYR A 112 -1.40 -12.67 -12.03
CA TYR A 112 -0.77 -13.46 -10.97
C TYR A 112 0.08 -12.59 -10.05
N LEU A 113 0.57 -13.17 -8.95
CA LEU A 113 1.32 -12.43 -7.94
C LEU A 113 2.57 -11.75 -8.49
N GLY A 114 3.34 -12.43 -9.36
CA GLY A 114 4.49 -11.82 -10.02
C GLY A 114 4.12 -10.67 -10.96
N THR A 115 2.94 -10.72 -11.56
CA THR A 115 2.44 -9.63 -12.41
C THR A 115 2.05 -8.41 -11.59
N LEU A 116 1.24 -8.60 -10.54
CA LEU A 116 0.82 -7.52 -9.67
C LEU A 116 2.02 -6.86 -8.98
N SER A 117 2.96 -7.66 -8.47
CA SER A 117 4.15 -7.17 -7.76
C SER A 117 5.07 -6.31 -8.62
N ASN A 118 5.17 -6.60 -9.92
CA ASN A 118 5.94 -5.77 -10.86
C ASN A 118 5.10 -4.59 -11.44
N GLY A 119 3.78 -4.76 -11.59
CA GLY A 119 2.90 -3.73 -12.15
C GLY A 119 2.59 -2.61 -11.16
N ASN A 120 2.27 -2.97 -9.91
CA ASN A 120 1.87 -2.09 -8.83
C ASN A 120 2.46 -2.54 -7.47
N PRO A 121 3.77 -2.36 -7.25
CA PRO A 121 4.42 -2.78 -6.00
C PRO A 121 3.86 -2.10 -4.75
N TRP A 122 3.34 -0.88 -4.87
CA TRP A 122 2.72 -0.16 -3.75
C TRP A 122 1.41 -0.82 -3.32
N GLU A 123 0.63 -1.35 -4.25
CA GLU A 123 -0.55 -2.15 -3.91
C GLU A 123 -0.14 -3.46 -3.24
N THR A 124 0.84 -4.18 -3.80
CA THR A 124 1.30 -5.44 -3.22
C THR A 124 1.80 -5.26 -1.79
N ILE A 125 2.67 -4.29 -1.51
CA ILE A 125 3.18 -4.10 -0.13
C ILE A 125 2.08 -3.64 0.84
N ASN A 126 1.09 -2.87 0.36
CA ASN A 126 -0.06 -2.49 1.18
C ASN A 126 -0.96 -3.69 1.48
N LYS A 127 -1.17 -4.60 0.53
CA LYS A 127 -1.90 -5.86 0.73
C LYS A 127 -1.15 -6.80 1.69
N ILE A 128 0.18 -6.88 1.61
CA ILE A 128 0.97 -7.62 2.61
C ILE A 128 0.74 -7.01 4.00
N ARG A 129 0.78 -5.68 4.13
CA ARG A 129 0.65 -5.01 5.43
C ARG A 129 -0.73 -5.12 6.05
N HIS A 130 -1.78 -4.92 5.25
CA HIS A 130 -3.15 -4.73 5.75
C HIS A 130 -4.10 -5.87 5.38
N GLY A 131 -3.63 -6.87 4.64
CA GLY A 131 -4.47 -7.92 4.07
C GLY A 131 -5.26 -7.42 2.86
N GLN A 132 -6.16 -8.28 2.38
CA GLN A 132 -7.10 -7.93 1.32
C GLN A 132 -8.53 -8.09 1.85
N PRO A 133 -9.33 -7.00 1.91
CA PRO A 133 -10.73 -7.08 2.30
C PRO A 133 -11.51 -8.09 1.44
N ASP A 134 -12.52 -8.70 2.05
CA ASP A 134 -13.39 -9.70 1.40
C ASP A 134 -12.61 -10.89 0.80
N SER A 135 -11.52 -11.29 1.48
CA SER A 135 -10.71 -12.44 1.09
C SER A 135 -10.07 -13.11 2.30
N GLN A 136 -9.42 -14.26 2.08
CA GLN A 136 -8.66 -14.98 3.10
C GLN A 136 -7.22 -14.44 3.30
N MET A 137 -6.82 -13.38 2.60
CA MET A 137 -5.46 -12.83 2.72
C MET A 137 -5.31 -11.99 4.00
N PRO A 138 -4.56 -12.46 5.01
CA PRO A 138 -4.46 -11.78 6.30
C PRO A 138 -3.53 -10.56 6.26
N ALA A 139 -3.65 -9.69 7.26
CA ALA A 139 -2.72 -8.60 7.48
C ALA A 139 -1.42 -9.11 8.13
N MET A 140 -0.27 -8.78 7.54
CA MET A 140 1.06 -9.18 8.02
C MET A 140 1.87 -7.99 8.55
N GLY A 141 1.21 -6.94 9.04
CA GLY A 141 1.84 -5.72 9.52
C GLY A 141 2.87 -5.93 10.66
N ALA A 142 2.74 -7.01 11.43
CA ALA A 142 3.67 -7.38 12.49
C ALA A 142 5.08 -7.75 11.99
N LEU A 143 5.23 -8.11 10.71
CA LEU A 143 6.54 -8.46 10.12
C LEU A 143 7.48 -7.25 10.00
N GLY A 144 6.96 -6.02 10.05
CA GLY A 144 7.73 -4.79 9.85
C GLY A 144 7.99 -4.47 8.37
N LEU A 145 8.29 -3.19 8.10
CA LEU A 145 8.40 -2.67 6.73
C LEU A 145 9.55 -3.28 5.91
N GLN A 146 10.68 -3.59 6.55
CA GLN A 146 11.81 -4.20 5.85
C GLN A 146 11.46 -5.60 5.36
N THR A 147 10.92 -6.46 6.23
CA THR A 147 10.48 -7.81 5.86
C THR A 147 9.42 -7.77 4.75
N MET A 148 8.49 -6.82 4.79
CA MET A 148 7.50 -6.63 3.72
C MET A 148 8.16 -6.24 2.39
N ALA A 149 9.21 -5.43 2.41
CA ALA A 149 9.98 -5.08 1.22
C ALA A 149 10.77 -6.27 0.68
N ASP A 150 11.31 -7.12 1.57
CA ASP A 150 12.00 -8.37 1.20
C ASP A 150 11.04 -9.35 0.52
N ILE A 151 9.83 -9.55 1.10
CA ILE A 151 8.76 -10.34 0.49
C ILE A 151 8.40 -9.78 -0.89
N LEU A 152 8.17 -8.46 -0.99
CA LEU A 152 7.87 -7.83 -2.28
C LEU A 152 8.99 -8.04 -3.30
N ALA A 153 10.26 -7.95 -2.88
CA ALA A 153 11.41 -8.20 -3.75
C ALA A 153 11.40 -9.63 -4.29
N TYR A 154 11.07 -10.61 -3.46
CA TYR A 154 10.90 -12.00 -3.90
C TYR A 154 9.68 -12.17 -4.81
N THR A 155 8.52 -11.60 -4.49
CA THR A 155 7.34 -11.75 -5.34
C THR A 155 7.54 -11.11 -6.72
N GLN A 156 8.44 -10.12 -6.84
CA GLN A 156 8.85 -9.56 -8.12
C GLN A 156 9.70 -10.52 -9.00
N THR A 157 10.26 -11.59 -8.43
CA THR A 157 10.99 -12.63 -9.19
C THR A 157 10.07 -13.76 -9.67
N LEU A 158 8.83 -13.82 -9.18
CA LEU A 158 7.88 -14.85 -9.58
C LEU A 158 7.43 -14.67 -11.04
N PRO A 159 7.03 -15.76 -11.71
CA PRO A 159 6.47 -15.73 -13.05
C PRO A 159 5.42 -14.63 -13.26
N ARG A 160 5.51 -14.04 -14.45
CA ARG A 160 4.52 -13.09 -14.97
C ARG A 160 3.65 -13.84 -16.00
N LYS A 161 2.44 -13.34 -16.23
CA LYS A 161 1.58 -13.79 -17.35
C LYS A 161 2.33 -13.68 -18.68
#